data_AF-A0A2D6YTB6-F1
#
_entry.id   AF-A0A2D6YTB6-F1
#
_cell.length_a   1.000
_cell.length_b   1.000
_cell.length_c   1.000
_cell.angle_alpha   90.00
_cell.angle_beta   90.00
_cell.angle_gamma   90.00
#
_symmetry.space_group_name_H-M   'P 1'
#
loop_
_entity.id
_entity.type
_entity.pdbx_description
1 polymer ?
#
loop_
_entity_poly.entity_id
_entity_poly.type
_entity_poly.pdbx_seq_one_letter_code
_entity_poly.pdbx_strand_id
1 'polypeptide(L)'
;MIPRGIKGRADLSLGPVADVSPTTFPPAPPATRAGLGSGSRRLTSGRTLSHWLGTQGLANPPPLASLGVTLSSTSLSSQSLSGSGRKAGFLPSPSPRKPTSAVKVFCSTFVPDRVADRCEIGHHASVFRVLVAMLLLLALTACRGPVATPPDGSSAMSFPATADHVAWTRSRETALASPDGWLSLVALAWLPTGETTLSNTGDSDPHRIVLTNAGGADAGIFTLDADGVVRFRPSPSVAATLDERDVSPGVDVVLADDRDGSPPVLRVGGLHVTHIHRHDRAALRIRDREASTRTAFNGIPRFDFDPDWVLPASFEPAAAGTSIPITLVTRHVETHPIAGTLRFEVDGEACELLAEQAGDGLFVVFGDATNRDSTYGGGRFLMVPGPDADGRTRLDFNRSINPPCAFTAFATCPTPPASNRLDVEVTAGERSPHP
;
A
#
# COMPACT_ATOMS: atom_id res chain seq x y z
N MET A 1 22.87 -67.34 38.68
CA MET A 1 23.46 -67.59 37.33
C MET A 1 22.48 -66.98 36.32
N ILE A 2 22.67 -65.77 35.75
CA ILE A 2 23.62 -65.30 34.70
C ILE A 2 23.47 -66.13 33.40
N PRO A 3 23.18 -65.52 32.22
CA PRO A 3 24.05 -64.58 31.46
C PRO A 3 23.43 -63.18 31.19
N ARG A 4 24.15 -62.05 31.37
CA ARG A 4 25.17 -61.39 30.47
C ARG A 4 24.60 -61.15 29.06
N GLY A 5 24.41 -59.96 28.49
CA GLY A 5 24.91 -58.60 28.77
C GLY A 5 25.76 -58.12 27.59
N ILE A 6 25.33 -57.09 26.84
CA ILE A 6 26.22 -56.18 26.08
C ILE A 6 25.62 -54.76 26.11
N LYS A 7 26.38 -53.84 26.70
CA LYS A 7 26.22 -52.38 26.64
C LYS A 7 26.89 -51.88 25.36
N GLY A 8 26.20 -51.02 24.61
CA GLY A 8 26.78 -50.17 23.58
C GLY A 8 26.21 -48.76 23.74
N ARG A 9 26.97 -47.89 24.39
CA ARG A 9 26.70 -46.45 24.53
C ARG A 9 27.38 -45.78 23.33
N ALA A 10 26.60 -45.14 22.46
CA ALA A 10 27.15 -44.21 21.47
C ALA A 10 26.77 -42.80 21.93
N ASP A 11 27.77 -42.07 22.41
CA ASP A 11 27.75 -40.62 22.52
C ASP A 11 27.59 -40.04 21.11
N LEU A 12 26.51 -39.31 20.87
CA LEU A 12 26.44 -38.32 19.81
C LEU A 12 26.30 -36.96 20.49
N SER A 13 27.44 -36.28 20.57
CA SER A 13 27.56 -34.88 20.96
C SER A 13 26.67 -34.02 20.07
N LEU A 14 25.67 -33.36 20.68
CA LEU A 14 24.95 -32.25 20.08
C LEU A 14 25.94 -31.09 19.93
N GLY A 15 26.36 -30.82 18.70
CA GLY A 15 27.04 -29.58 18.33
C GLY A 15 26.06 -28.39 18.38
N PRO A 16 26.55 -27.16 18.65
CA PRO A 16 25.69 -26.01 18.84
C PRO A 16 24.93 -25.64 17.55
N VAL A 17 23.65 -25.35 17.73
CA VAL A 17 22.74 -24.78 16.76
C VAL A 17 23.30 -23.45 16.27
N ALA A 18 23.54 -23.33 14.96
CA ALA A 18 23.86 -22.05 14.34
C ALA A 18 22.58 -21.20 14.30
N ASP A 19 22.57 -20.18 15.14
CA ASP A 19 21.58 -19.12 15.23
C ASP A 19 21.57 -18.34 13.90
N VAL A 20 20.50 -18.48 13.11
CA VAL A 20 20.30 -17.68 11.91
C VAL A 20 19.52 -16.43 12.32
N SER A 21 20.26 -15.36 12.59
CA SER A 21 19.71 -14.04 12.88
C SER A 21 18.74 -13.58 11.77
N PRO A 22 17.57 -13.02 12.12
CA PRO A 22 16.69 -12.39 11.14
C PRO A 22 17.37 -11.15 10.56
N THR A 23 17.45 -11.09 9.24
CA THR A 23 17.92 -9.94 8.47
C THR A 23 17.14 -8.69 8.88
N THR A 24 17.81 -7.80 9.62
CA THR A 24 17.28 -6.52 10.05
C THR A 24 17.13 -5.59 8.85
N PHE A 25 15.97 -4.94 8.72
CA PHE A 25 15.73 -3.91 7.72
C PHE A 25 16.77 -2.78 7.82
N PRO A 26 17.22 -2.19 6.69
CA PRO A 26 18.05 -1.00 6.75
C PRO A 26 17.24 0.20 7.27
N PRO A 27 17.80 1.04 8.16
CA PRO A 27 17.12 2.24 8.62
C PRO A 27 16.90 3.25 7.47
N ALA A 28 15.81 4.01 7.57
CA ALA A 28 15.47 5.06 6.62
C ALA A 28 16.61 6.11 6.50
N PRO A 29 16.87 6.66 5.31
CA PRO A 29 17.91 7.68 5.12
C PRO A 29 17.54 8.98 5.86
N PRO A 30 18.53 9.70 6.45
CA PRO A 30 18.26 10.93 7.16
C PRO A 30 17.77 12.03 6.22
N ALA A 31 16.73 12.75 6.64
CA ALA A 31 16.22 13.92 5.94
C ALA A 31 17.28 15.05 5.95
N THR A 32 17.84 15.35 4.78
CA THR A 32 18.71 16.52 4.58
C THR A 32 17.91 17.80 4.77
N ARG A 33 18.19 18.51 5.88
CA ARG A 33 17.67 19.84 6.19
C ARG A 33 18.38 20.87 5.31
N ALA A 34 17.74 21.33 4.24
CA ALA A 34 18.20 22.49 3.47
C ALA A 34 17.88 23.77 4.28
N GLY A 35 18.87 24.25 5.05
CA GLY A 35 18.82 25.56 5.68
C GLY A 35 19.15 26.66 4.67
N LEU A 36 18.18 27.48 4.31
CA LEU A 36 18.41 28.78 3.67
C LEU A 36 18.71 29.81 4.76
N GLY A 37 19.98 30.14 4.91
CA GLY A 37 20.48 31.24 5.74
C GLY A 37 21.26 32.23 4.87
N SER A 38 20.77 33.46 4.82
CA SER A 38 21.36 34.61 4.14
C SER A 38 22.66 35.08 4.81
N GLY A 39 23.60 35.62 4.03
CA GLY A 39 24.80 36.26 4.59
C GLY A 39 25.86 36.62 3.57
N SER A 40 26.03 37.91 3.29
CA SER A 40 26.89 38.46 2.25
C SER A 40 28.35 38.69 2.67
N ARG A 41 29.20 38.84 1.62
CA ARG A 41 30.42 39.68 1.49
C ARG A 41 31.82 39.08 1.76
N ARG A 42 32.52 38.97 0.62
CA ARG A 42 33.78 39.63 0.21
C ARG A 42 35.10 39.35 0.96
N LEU A 43 36.03 38.79 0.15
CA LEU A 43 37.27 39.40 -0.39
C LEU A 43 38.62 38.81 0.03
N THR A 44 39.45 38.72 -1.02
CA THR A 44 40.91 38.86 -1.15
C THR A 44 41.87 37.67 -0.95
N SER A 45 42.55 37.36 -2.08
CA SER A 45 43.99 37.08 -2.30
C SER A 45 44.67 35.98 -1.48
N GLY A 46 45.52 35.11 -2.00
CA GLY A 46 46.25 35.03 -3.27
C GLY A 46 47.48 34.12 -3.03
N ARG A 47 48.20 33.81 -4.12
CA ARG A 47 49.53 33.14 -4.21
C ARG A 47 49.62 31.60 -4.18
N THR A 48 49.68 31.05 -5.39
CA THR A 48 50.81 30.36 -6.07
C THR A 48 51.70 29.30 -5.38
N LEU A 49 51.99 28.27 -6.20
CA LEU A 49 53.18 27.37 -6.29
C LEU A 49 53.15 26.15 -5.34
N SER A 50 53.42 24.88 -5.73
CA SER A 50 54.17 24.31 -6.86
C SER A 50 53.84 22.81 -7.08
N HIS A 51 53.95 22.38 -8.35
CA HIS A 51 54.48 21.10 -8.87
C HIS A 51 54.38 19.78 -8.07
N TRP A 52 53.75 18.77 -8.69
CA TRP A 52 54.44 17.51 -9.04
C TRP A 52 53.86 16.89 -10.32
N LEU A 53 54.74 16.52 -11.24
CA LEU A 53 54.48 15.87 -12.53
C LEU A 53 54.34 14.35 -12.37
N GLY A 54 53.49 13.75 -13.20
CA GLY A 54 53.43 12.30 -13.42
C GLY A 54 52.67 12.00 -14.72
N THR A 55 53.39 12.06 -15.84
CA THR A 55 52.91 11.88 -17.21
C THR A 55 52.92 10.42 -17.68
N GLN A 56 51.82 10.06 -18.37
CA GLN A 56 51.73 9.32 -19.63
C GLN A 56 51.68 7.78 -19.68
N GLY A 57 50.74 7.33 -20.53
CA GLY A 57 50.59 5.97 -21.06
C GLY A 57 49.35 5.83 -21.96
N LEU A 58 49.41 6.39 -23.17
CA LEU A 58 48.44 6.29 -24.27
C LEU A 58 48.40 4.88 -24.89
N ALA A 59 47.23 4.38 -25.29
CA ALA A 59 47.04 3.53 -26.48
C ALA A 59 45.54 3.32 -26.86
N ASN A 60 45.10 4.01 -27.92
CA ASN A 60 44.18 3.54 -28.99
C ASN A 60 45.07 3.45 -30.26
N PRO A 61 44.81 2.69 -31.35
CA PRO A 61 43.53 2.53 -32.12
C PRO A 61 43.44 1.09 -32.77
N PRO A 62 42.76 0.75 -33.92
CA PRO A 62 42.03 1.56 -34.93
C PRO A 62 40.67 1.03 -35.47
N PRO A 63 39.99 1.80 -36.36
CA PRO A 63 38.74 1.42 -37.03
C PRO A 63 38.95 0.92 -38.47
N LEU A 64 38.02 0.08 -38.95
CA LEU A 64 37.79 -0.32 -40.36
C LEU A 64 36.31 -0.72 -40.46
N ALA A 65 35.58 -0.64 -41.57
CA ALA A 65 35.62 0.14 -42.79
C ALA A 65 34.21 0.01 -43.39
N SER A 66 33.75 1.06 -44.04
CA SER A 66 32.53 1.14 -44.84
C SER A 66 32.60 0.27 -46.10
N LEU A 67 31.52 -0.46 -46.40
CA LEU A 67 31.16 -0.84 -47.77
C LEU A 67 29.72 -0.40 -48.03
N GLY A 68 29.59 0.58 -48.92
CA GLY A 68 28.32 0.93 -49.53
C GLY A 68 28.02 0.01 -50.71
N VAL A 69 26.73 -0.28 -50.90
CA VAL A 69 26.17 -0.62 -52.21
C VAL A 69 24.91 0.23 -52.39
N THR A 70 24.90 0.97 -53.48
CA THR A 70 23.86 1.87 -53.94
C THR A 70 23.06 1.23 -55.09
N LEU A 71 21.80 1.68 -55.19
CA LEU A 71 20.91 1.72 -56.37
C LEU A 71 20.21 0.42 -56.80
N SER A 72 18.87 0.41 -56.74
CA SER A 72 18.07 0.93 -57.86
C SER A 72 16.58 1.00 -57.55
N SER A 73 16.00 2.09 -58.03
CA SER A 73 14.60 2.46 -58.11
C SER A 73 13.83 1.64 -59.14
N THR A 74 12.55 1.36 -58.85
CA THR A 74 11.53 1.26 -59.89
C THR A 74 10.23 1.88 -59.37
N SER A 75 9.72 2.85 -60.12
CA SER A 75 8.41 3.46 -59.96
C SER A 75 7.38 2.76 -60.88
N LEU A 76 6.12 3.21 -60.79
CA LEU A 76 4.88 2.86 -61.54
C LEU A 76 3.93 2.01 -60.68
N SER A 77 2.64 2.27 -60.55
CA SER A 77 1.77 3.27 -61.19
C SER A 77 0.47 3.38 -60.39
N SER A 78 -0.14 4.56 -60.47
CA SER A 78 -1.52 4.87 -60.13
C SER A 78 -2.53 3.94 -60.82
N GLN A 79 -3.65 3.64 -60.14
CA GLN A 79 -4.98 3.68 -60.78
C GLN A 79 -6.11 3.84 -59.74
N SER A 80 -6.91 4.87 -60.00
CA SER A 80 -8.22 5.18 -59.40
C SER A 80 -9.30 4.70 -60.37
N LEU A 81 -10.42 4.18 -59.86
CA LEU A 81 -11.78 4.21 -60.42
C LEU A 81 -12.72 3.79 -59.27
N SER A 82 -13.59 4.65 -58.70
CA SER A 82 -14.83 5.26 -59.22
C SER A 82 -15.98 4.27 -59.47
N GLY A 83 -17.10 4.51 -58.78
CA GLY A 83 -18.46 4.00 -59.10
C GLY A 83 -19.28 3.71 -57.83
N SER A 84 -19.96 4.70 -57.24
CA SER A 84 -21.40 5.04 -57.46
C SER A 84 -22.37 3.96 -56.93
N GLY A 85 -23.46 4.22 -56.21
CA GLY A 85 -24.15 5.43 -55.78
C GLY A 85 -25.63 5.09 -55.53
N ARG A 86 -26.27 5.71 -54.52
CA ARG A 86 -27.71 6.09 -54.34
C ARG A 86 -27.98 6.24 -52.82
N LYS A 87 -28.21 7.44 -52.26
CA LYS A 87 -29.45 8.29 -52.27
C LYS A 87 -30.68 7.50 -51.78
N ALA A 88 -31.53 7.93 -50.85
CA ALA A 88 -31.85 9.24 -50.28
C ALA A 88 -32.68 9.09 -48.98
N GLY A 89 -32.83 10.15 -48.18
CA GLY A 89 -33.86 10.23 -47.14
C GLY A 89 -33.73 11.47 -46.24
N PHE A 90 -34.67 12.40 -46.37
CA PHE A 90 -34.71 13.77 -45.83
C PHE A 90 -35.17 13.86 -44.34
N LEU A 91 -34.79 14.97 -43.70
CA LEU A 91 -35.20 15.62 -42.42
C LEU A 91 -36.74 15.78 -42.21
N PRO A 92 -37.30 16.35 -41.09
CA PRO A 92 -36.69 17.10 -39.97
C PRO A 92 -37.23 16.82 -38.53
N SER A 93 -36.58 17.48 -37.55
CA SER A 93 -37.01 17.77 -36.16
C SER A 93 -38.26 18.67 -36.09
N PRO A 94 -38.99 18.70 -34.95
CA PRO A 94 -38.95 19.93 -34.13
C PRO A 94 -39.04 19.73 -32.60
N SER A 95 -38.38 20.63 -31.86
CA SER A 95 -38.61 21.00 -30.44
C SER A 95 -39.71 22.09 -30.30
N PRO A 96 -40.00 22.70 -29.12
CA PRO A 96 -40.30 22.19 -27.77
C PRO A 96 -41.65 22.76 -27.22
N ARG A 97 -42.12 22.34 -26.03
CA ARG A 97 -43.14 23.08 -25.25
C ARG A 97 -42.84 23.13 -23.75
N LYS A 98 -42.80 24.34 -23.19
CA LYS A 98 -43.05 24.65 -21.77
C LYS A 98 -44.56 24.86 -21.55
N PRO A 99 -45.04 24.85 -20.30
CA PRO A 99 -45.58 26.10 -19.77
C PRO A 99 -45.19 26.41 -18.30
N THR A 100 -45.26 27.70 -18.04
CA THR A 100 -45.21 28.46 -16.78
C THR A 100 -46.36 28.14 -15.81
N SER A 101 -46.14 28.31 -14.50
CA SER A 101 -46.93 29.20 -13.62
C SER A 101 -46.36 29.25 -12.19
N ALA A 102 -46.30 30.46 -11.64
CA ALA A 102 -45.87 30.80 -10.30
C ALA A 102 -47.02 30.79 -9.30
N VAL A 103 -46.74 30.52 -8.01
CA VAL A 103 -47.58 30.97 -6.88
C VAL A 103 -46.67 31.46 -5.75
N LYS A 104 -46.88 32.71 -5.34
CA LYS A 104 -46.33 33.40 -4.16
C LYS A 104 -47.47 33.48 -3.14
N VAL A 105 -47.22 33.15 -1.87
CA VAL A 105 -48.04 33.61 -0.72
C VAL A 105 -47.09 34.02 0.41
N PHE A 106 -47.48 35.07 1.13
CA PHE A 106 -46.70 35.98 1.96
C PHE A 106 -47.22 35.94 3.41
N CYS A 107 -46.31 36.15 4.39
CA CYS A 107 -46.53 36.68 5.77
C CYS A 107 -47.47 35.92 6.74
N SER A 108 -47.37 36.02 8.07
CA SER A 108 -46.66 36.92 8.98
C SER A 108 -46.46 36.24 10.35
N THR A 109 -45.41 36.64 11.04
CA THR A 109 -45.16 36.49 12.48
C THR A 109 -46.06 37.42 13.32
N PHE A 110 -46.33 37.03 14.58
CA PHE A 110 -46.73 37.97 15.65
C PHE A 110 -46.39 37.40 17.04
N VAL A 111 -45.62 38.15 17.82
CA VAL A 111 -45.35 38.00 19.26
C VAL A 111 -45.48 39.40 19.87
N PRO A 112 -46.01 39.54 21.09
CA PRO A 112 -45.47 40.55 21.98
C PRO A 112 -45.21 40.06 23.42
N ASP A 113 -44.42 40.89 24.11
CA ASP A 113 -43.58 40.65 25.27
C ASP A 113 -43.96 41.62 26.41
N ARG A 114 -43.58 41.26 27.67
CA ARG A 114 -43.48 42.10 28.90
C ARG A 114 -44.78 42.48 29.64
N VAL A 115 -44.82 42.55 30.98
CA VAL A 115 -44.20 43.57 31.85
C VAL A 115 -43.96 43.03 33.28
N ALA A 116 -42.89 43.55 33.92
CA ALA A 116 -42.45 43.32 35.29
C ALA A 116 -42.98 44.40 36.26
N ASP A 117 -43.18 44.05 37.53
CA ASP A 117 -43.40 45.00 38.62
C ASP A 117 -42.42 44.79 39.77
N ARG A 118 -41.95 45.93 40.32
CA ARG A 118 -41.06 46.07 41.49
C ARG A 118 -41.90 46.22 42.77
N CYS A 119 -41.42 45.69 43.90
CA CYS A 119 -41.80 46.18 45.21
C CYS A 119 -40.60 46.14 46.18
N GLU A 120 -40.42 47.23 46.92
CA GLU A 120 -39.38 47.52 47.91
C GLU A 120 -39.71 46.90 49.27
N ILE A 121 -38.72 46.36 50.01
CA ILE A 121 -38.68 46.42 51.49
C ILE A 121 -37.21 46.44 51.96
N GLY A 122 -36.76 47.60 52.44
CA GLY A 122 -35.55 47.71 53.25
C GLY A 122 -35.84 47.32 54.70
N HIS A 123 -34.94 46.53 55.31
CA HIS A 123 -34.55 46.49 56.74
C HIS A 123 -33.74 45.22 57.11
N HIS A 124 -33.44 44.33 56.17
CA HIS A 124 -32.63 43.12 56.42
C HIS A 124 -31.15 43.21 56.01
N ALA A 125 -30.69 44.35 55.49
CA ALA A 125 -29.39 44.48 54.84
C ALA A 125 -28.15 44.46 55.76
N SER A 126 -28.32 44.57 57.09
CA SER A 126 -27.17 44.61 58.02
C SER A 126 -26.82 43.24 58.62
N VAL A 127 -27.81 42.38 58.87
CA VAL A 127 -27.57 41.04 59.42
C VAL A 127 -27.13 40.05 58.32
N PHE A 128 -27.62 40.23 57.09
CA PHE A 128 -27.23 39.39 55.95
C PHE A 128 -25.78 39.63 55.50
N ARG A 129 -25.23 40.84 55.68
CA ARG A 129 -23.83 41.16 55.34
C ARG A 129 -22.82 40.50 56.27
N VAL A 130 -23.16 40.27 57.54
CA VAL A 130 -22.29 39.58 58.50
C VAL A 130 -22.32 38.06 58.30
N LEU A 131 -23.47 37.48 57.96
CA LEU A 131 -23.60 36.06 57.62
C LEU A 131 -22.96 35.68 56.28
N VAL A 132 -23.04 36.56 55.26
CA VAL A 132 -22.35 36.35 53.97
C VAL A 132 -20.82 36.47 54.13
N ALA A 133 -20.32 37.36 54.99
CA ALA A 133 -18.88 37.48 55.25
C ALA A 133 -18.30 36.27 56.03
N MET A 134 -19.05 35.67 56.95
CA MET A 134 -18.63 34.44 57.65
C MET A 134 -18.72 33.18 56.76
N LEU A 135 -19.68 33.09 55.86
CA LEU A 135 -19.75 32.01 54.85
C LEU A 135 -18.65 32.12 53.78
N LEU A 136 -18.20 33.34 53.44
CA LEU A 136 -17.06 33.55 52.53
C LEU A 136 -15.69 33.23 53.17
N LEU A 137 -15.53 33.39 54.49
CA LEU A 137 -14.30 32.99 55.18
C LEU A 137 -14.18 31.47 55.39
N LEU A 138 -15.31 30.74 55.53
CA LEU A 138 -15.31 29.27 55.58
C LEU A 138 -15.12 28.61 54.20
N ALA A 139 -15.41 29.33 53.11
CA ALA A 139 -15.17 28.86 51.74
C ALA A 139 -13.70 29.02 51.28
N LEU A 140 -12.89 29.84 51.96
CA LEU A 140 -11.48 30.09 51.60
C LEU A 140 -10.47 29.19 52.33
N THR A 141 -10.91 28.39 53.32
CA THR A 141 -10.04 27.40 54.01
C THR A 141 -10.24 25.97 53.53
N ALA A 142 -11.13 25.71 52.57
CA ALA A 142 -11.39 24.37 52.02
C ALA A 142 -10.62 24.04 50.73
N CYS A 143 -9.85 24.98 50.17
CA CYS A 143 -9.06 24.76 48.95
C CYS A 143 -7.58 24.55 49.25
N ARG A 144 -7.24 23.51 50.04
CA ARG A 144 -5.91 22.89 50.02
C ARG A 144 -6.07 21.39 50.22
N GLY A 145 -6.76 20.75 49.27
CA GLY A 145 -6.53 19.34 48.99
C GLY A 145 -5.10 19.15 48.47
N PRO A 146 -4.51 17.95 48.64
CA PRO A 146 -3.22 17.66 48.01
C PRO A 146 -3.34 17.97 46.52
N VAL A 147 -2.36 18.71 45.99
CA VAL A 147 -2.19 18.86 44.55
C VAL A 147 -2.02 17.45 44.02
N ALA A 148 -3.08 16.91 43.43
CA ALA A 148 -2.99 15.71 42.64
C ALA A 148 -2.00 16.03 41.54
N THR A 149 -0.83 15.39 41.58
CA THR A 149 0.01 15.22 40.41
C THR A 149 -0.90 14.86 39.24
N PRO A 150 -0.80 15.54 38.08
CA PRO A 150 -1.53 15.12 36.89
C PRO A 150 -1.20 13.64 36.67
N PRO A 151 -2.18 12.78 36.37
CA PRO A 151 -1.88 11.40 36.05
C PRO A 151 -0.92 11.40 34.86
N ASP A 152 0.28 10.88 35.09
CA ASP A 152 1.20 10.50 34.03
C ASP A 152 0.48 9.51 33.11
N GLY A 153 0.54 9.77 31.80
CA GLY A 153 0.32 8.78 30.77
C GLY A 153 -1.14 8.52 30.39
N SER A 154 -1.53 9.09 29.25
CA SER A 154 -2.37 8.47 28.21
C SER A 154 -3.05 7.15 28.60
N SER A 155 -4.18 7.24 29.29
CA SER A 155 -5.21 6.21 29.20
C SER A 155 -6.21 6.70 28.16
N ALA A 156 -5.89 6.53 26.88
CA ALA A 156 -6.89 6.63 25.83
C ALA A 156 -8.09 5.77 26.25
N MET A 157 -9.28 6.36 26.28
CA MET A 157 -10.49 5.57 26.56
C MET A 157 -10.61 4.51 25.46
N SER A 158 -10.43 3.25 25.83
CA SER A 158 -10.62 2.13 24.91
C SER A 158 -12.10 2.04 24.54
N PHE A 159 -12.45 2.28 23.28
CA PHE A 159 -13.81 2.03 22.81
C PHE A 159 -13.91 0.58 22.35
N PRO A 160 -14.93 -0.18 22.82
CA PRO A 160 -15.10 -1.54 22.36
C PRO A 160 -15.41 -1.54 20.86
N ALA A 161 -14.70 -2.39 20.13
CA ALA A 161 -14.95 -2.58 18.70
C ALA A 161 -16.41 -2.96 18.42
N THR A 162 -16.97 -2.40 17.35
CA THR A 162 -18.29 -2.82 16.87
C THR A 162 -18.25 -4.27 16.39
N ALA A 163 -19.39 -4.97 16.42
CA ALA A 163 -19.48 -6.34 15.91
C ALA A 163 -19.05 -6.45 14.43
N ASP A 164 -19.35 -5.42 13.64
CA ASP A 164 -18.92 -5.32 12.24
C ASP A 164 -17.39 -5.18 12.11
N HIS A 165 -16.76 -4.33 12.93
CA HIS A 165 -15.30 -4.17 12.92
C HIS A 165 -14.57 -5.45 13.34
N VAL A 166 -15.10 -6.17 14.33
CA VAL A 166 -14.55 -7.47 14.76
C VAL A 166 -14.68 -8.52 13.64
N ALA A 167 -15.83 -8.58 12.96
CA ALA A 167 -16.04 -9.50 11.84
C ALA A 167 -15.10 -9.16 10.67
N TRP A 168 -14.95 -7.89 10.33
CA TRP A 168 -14.01 -7.41 9.32
C TRP A 168 -12.56 -7.79 9.67
N THR A 169 -12.14 -7.59 10.91
CA THR A 169 -10.78 -7.94 11.38
C THR A 169 -10.50 -9.43 11.20
N ARG A 170 -11.43 -10.30 11.62
CA ARG A 170 -11.29 -11.75 11.44
C ARG A 170 -11.21 -12.14 9.98
N SER A 171 -12.04 -11.53 9.12
CA SER A 171 -12.01 -11.77 7.68
C SER A 171 -10.67 -11.36 7.07
N ARG A 172 -10.15 -10.18 7.45
CA ARG A 172 -8.86 -9.66 7.02
C ARG A 172 -7.72 -10.63 7.37
N GLU A 173 -7.67 -11.12 8.60
CA GLU A 173 -6.64 -12.07 9.05
C GLU A 173 -6.78 -13.44 8.37
N THR A 174 -8.01 -13.93 8.22
CA THR A 174 -8.27 -15.20 7.51
C THR A 174 -7.82 -15.13 6.06
N ALA A 175 -8.12 -14.03 5.37
CA ALA A 175 -7.70 -13.82 3.98
C ALA A 175 -6.17 -13.71 3.88
N LEU A 176 -5.55 -12.99 4.81
CA LEU A 176 -4.10 -12.82 4.86
C LEU A 176 -3.36 -14.15 5.07
N ALA A 177 -3.89 -15.04 5.93
CA ALA A 177 -3.34 -16.35 6.25
C ALA A 177 -3.88 -17.50 5.37
N SER A 178 -4.68 -17.20 4.35
CA SER A 178 -5.15 -18.22 3.41
C SER A 178 -3.97 -18.80 2.61
N PRO A 179 -4.09 -20.01 2.03
CA PRO A 179 -3.04 -20.59 1.19
C PRO A 179 -2.61 -19.71 0.00
N ASP A 180 -3.52 -18.87 -0.50
CA ASP A 180 -3.28 -17.90 -1.58
C ASP A 180 -3.05 -16.46 -1.06
N GLY A 181 -3.03 -16.28 0.26
CA GLY A 181 -2.85 -15.00 0.94
C GLY A 181 -1.46 -14.41 0.79
N TRP A 182 -1.23 -13.23 1.37
CA TRP A 182 0.07 -12.57 1.27
C TRP A 182 1.14 -13.19 2.18
N LEU A 183 0.72 -13.89 3.25
CA LEU A 183 1.67 -14.58 4.14
C LEU A 183 2.24 -15.85 3.53
N SER A 184 1.63 -16.39 2.47
CA SER A 184 2.20 -17.53 1.75
C SER A 184 3.19 -17.10 0.68
N LEU A 185 3.37 -15.81 0.39
CA LEU A 185 4.27 -15.37 -0.68
C LEU A 185 5.75 -15.48 -0.26
N VAL A 186 6.47 -16.42 -0.89
CA VAL A 186 7.86 -16.78 -0.55
C VAL A 186 8.89 -16.47 -1.63
N ALA A 187 8.47 -16.13 -2.85
CA ALA A 187 9.39 -15.64 -3.87
C ALA A 187 8.72 -14.77 -4.94
N LEU A 188 9.54 -13.88 -5.50
CA LEU A 188 9.33 -13.20 -6.77
C LEU A 188 10.54 -13.49 -7.65
N ALA A 189 10.42 -14.44 -8.58
CA ALA A 189 11.52 -14.91 -9.41
C ALA A 189 11.41 -14.30 -10.82
N TRP A 190 12.36 -13.45 -11.19
CA TRP A 190 12.44 -12.91 -12.55
C TRP A 190 12.94 -13.98 -13.52
N LEU A 191 12.27 -14.14 -14.66
CA LEU A 191 12.66 -15.13 -15.65
C LEU A 191 13.59 -14.53 -16.70
N PRO A 192 14.83 -15.04 -16.86
CA PRO A 192 15.61 -14.78 -18.06
C PRO A 192 15.02 -15.54 -19.25
N THR A 193 15.30 -15.07 -20.48
CA THR A 193 15.00 -15.84 -21.69
C THR A 193 15.72 -17.19 -21.65
N GLY A 194 15.04 -18.26 -22.04
CA GLY A 194 15.52 -19.64 -21.97
C GLY A 194 14.95 -20.40 -20.78
N GLU A 195 15.69 -21.39 -20.31
CA GLU A 195 15.25 -22.30 -19.26
C GLU A 195 15.59 -21.77 -17.85
N THR A 196 14.69 -22.05 -16.90
CA THR A 196 14.86 -21.81 -15.47
C THR A 196 14.35 -23.03 -14.72
N THR A 197 15.20 -23.72 -13.97
CA THR A 197 14.84 -24.92 -13.21
C THR A 197 14.16 -24.56 -11.89
N LEU A 198 13.09 -25.28 -11.54
CA LEU A 198 12.52 -25.28 -10.19
C LEU A 198 13.02 -26.52 -9.44
N SER A 199 13.54 -26.33 -8.24
CA SER A 199 14.14 -27.38 -7.42
C SER A 199 13.89 -27.16 -5.93
N ASN A 200 13.97 -28.21 -5.11
CA ASN A 200 14.08 -28.10 -3.66
C ASN A 200 15.51 -28.26 -3.12
N THR A 201 16.51 -28.37 -4.00
CA THR A 201 17.93 -28.57 -3.64
C THR A 201 18.87 -27.73 -4.50
N GLY A 202 20.09 -27.53 -4.00
CA GLY A 202 21.13 -26.76 -4.69
C GLY A 202 21.09 -25.28 -4.34
N ASP A 203 21.86 -24.48 -5.08
CA ASP A 203 21.96 -23.04 -4.87
C ASP A 203 21.07 -22.30 -5.88
N SER A 204 20.45 -21.21 -5.43
CA SER A 204 19.67 -20.34 -6.31
C SER A 204 20.57 -19.48 -7.19
N ASP A 205 20.20 -19.34 -8.46
CA ASP A 205 20.85 -18.47 -9.44
C ASP A 205 19.79 -17.95 -10.45
N PRO A 206 20.12 -17.06 -11.41
CA PRO A 206 19.14 -16.52 -12.36
C PRO A 206 18.35 -17.57 -13.18
N HIS A 207 18.90 -18.77 -13.37
CA HIS A 207 18.30 -19.90 -14.08
C HIS A 207 17.92 -21.06 -13.15
N ARG A 208 17.96 -20.87 -11.82
CA ARG A 208 17.55 -21.90 -10.85
C ARG A 208 16.84 -21.29 -9.64
N ILE A 209 15.58 -21.65 -9.49
CA ILE A 209 14.73 -21.31 -8.34
C ILE A 209 14.77 -22.47 -7.36
N VAL A 210 15.34 -22.25 -6.17
CA VAL A 210 15.37 -23.26 -5.10
C VAL A 210 14.38 -22.91 -3.99
N LEU A 211 13.37 -23.77 -3.79
CA LEU A 211 12.33 -23.64 -2.77
C LEU A 211 12.03 -25.00 -2.16
N THR A 212 12.05 -25.09 -0.82
CA THR A 212 11.95 -26.34 -0.05
C THR A 212 10.76 -27.23 -0.46
N ASN A 213 9.62 -26.61 -0.77
CA ASN A 213 8.37 -27.31 -1.08
C ASN A 213 8.11 -27.47 -2.59
N ALA A 214 9.14 -27.34 -3.44
CA ALA A 214 9.01 -27.54 -4.90
C ALA A 214 8.61 -28.97 -5.33
N GLY A 215 8.58 -29.94 -4.41
CA GLY A 215 8.12 -31.31 -4.67
C GLY A 215 9.19 -32.25 -5.22
N GLY A 216 10.40 -31.78 -5.55
CA GLY A 216 11.52 -32.61 -5.95
C GLY A 216 12.80 -31.84 -6.29
N ALA A 217 13.92 -32.57 -6.39
CA ALA A 217 15.24 -32.02 -6.72
C ALA A 217 15.30 -31.45 -8.14
N ASP A 218 14.48 -31.96 -9.04
CA ASP A 218 14.17 -31.33 -10.33
C ASP A 218 12.65 -31.34 -10.46
N ALA A 219 11.98 -30.32 -9.92
CA ALA A 219 10.51 -30.26 -9.92
C ALA A 219 9.95 -30.05 -11.34
N GLY A 220 10.65 -29.23 -12.12
CA GLY A 220 10.30 -28.94 -13.50
C GLY A 220 11.11 -27.77 -14.05
N ILE A 221 10.83 -27.42 -15.30
CA ILE A 221 11.53 -26.36 -16.02
C ILE A 221 10.51 -25.32 -16.47
N PHE A 222 10.77 -24.06 -16.17
CA PHE A 222 10.13 -22.93 -16.82
C PHE A 222 10.94 -22.54 -18.06
N THR A 223 10.26 -22.23 -19.17
CA THR A 223 10.90 -21.70 -20.37
C THR A 223 10.23 -20.40 -20.76
N LEU A 224 10.99 -19.31 -20.79
CA LEU A 224 10.58 -18.03 -21.40
C LEU A 224 11.15 -17.99 -22.82
N ASP A 225 10.29 -18.02 -23.83
CA ASP A 225 10.74 -17.90 -25.22
C ASP A 225 10.95 -16.44 -25.65
N ALA A 226 11.45 -16.25 -26.88
CA ALA A 226 11.75 -14.93 -27.45
C ALA A 226 10.50 -14.08 -27.69
N ASP A 227 9.32 -14.71 -27.77
CA ASP A 227 8.03 -14.04 -27.96
C ASP A 227 7.37 -13.65 -26.63
N GLY A 228 8.02 -13.96 -25.49
CA GLY A 228 7.53 -13.66 -24.15
C GLY A 228 6.56 -14.70 -23.58
N VAL A 229 6.43 -15.86 -24.22
CA VAL A 229 5.55 -16.94 -23.73
C VAL A 229 6.29 -17.77 -22.69
N VAL A 230 5.69 -17.90 -21.52
CA VAL A 230 6.18 -18.77 -20.44
C VAL A 230 5.51 -20.14 -20.54
N ARG A 231 6.31 -21.20 -20.56
CA ARG A 231 5.86 -22.59 -20.44
C ARG A 231 6.42 -23.22 -19.18
N PHE A 232 5.71 -24.19 -18.62
CA PHE A 232 6.21 -25.05 -17.56
C PHE A 232 6.14 -26.51 -17.98
N ARG A 233 7.22 -27.25 -17.74
CA ARG A 233 7.32 -28.70 -17.92
C ARG A 233 7.56 -29.37 -16.56
N PRO A 234 6.60 -30.09 -15.98
CA PRO A 234 6.86 -30.88 -14.79
C PRO A 234 7.77 -32.06 -15.12
N SER A 235 8.64 -32.43 -14.18
CA SER A 235 9.44 -33.66 -14.29
C SER A 235 8.55 -34.91 -14.25
N PRO A 236 8.99 -36.07 -14.79
CA PRO A 236 8.17 -37.27 -14.93
C PRO A 236 7.51 -37.80 -13.64
N SER A 237 8.14 -37.56 -12.48
CA SER A 237 7.66 -38.02 -11.17
C SER A 237 6.96 -36.92 -10.36
N VAL A 238 6.75 -35.73 -10.92
CA VAL A 238 6.23 -34.57 -10.21
C VAL A 238 4.82 -34.28 -10.69
N ALA A 239 3.85 -34.43 -9.78
CA ALA A 239 2.49 -34.04 -10.03
C ALA A 239 2.37 -32.51 -10.07
N ALA A 240 1.65 -31.99 -11.07
CA ALA A 240 1.34 -30.59 -11.18
C ALA A 240 -0.07 -30.39 -11.73
N THR A 241 -0.72 -29.30 -11.32
CA THR A 241 -2.00 -28.86 -11.88
C THR A 241 -1.89 -27.41 -12.36
N LEU A 242 -2.64 -27.06 -13.40
CA LEU A 242 -2.88 -25.67 -13.78
C LEU A 242 -4.34 -25.36 -13.45
N ASP A 243 -4.53 -24.54 -12.43
CA ASP A 243 -5.76 -24.44 -11.65
C ASP A 243 -6.14 -25.82 -11.07
N GLU A 244 -7.25 -26.38 -11.54
CA GLU A 244 -7.75 -27.71 -11.15
C GLU A 244 -7.47 -28.78 -12.22
N ARG A 245 -6.84 -28.42 -13.34
CA ARG A 245 -6.55 -29.39 -14.41
C ARG A 245 -5.17 -30.01 -14.23
N ASP A 246 -5.12 -31.33 -14.28
CA ASP A 246 -3.86 -32.07 -14.26
C ASP A 246 -2.97 -31.71 -15.45
N VAL A 247 -1.68 -31.52 -15.17
CA VAL A 247 -0.63 -31.36 -16.18
C VAL A 247 0.07 -32.69 -16.35
N SER A 248 0.03 -33.23 -17.57
CA SER A 248 0.73 -34.47 -17.90
C SER A 248 2.24 -34.33 -17.66
N PRO A 249 2.89 -35.27 -16.93
CA PRO A 249 4.33 -35.22 -16.70
C PRO A 249 5.11 -35.13 -18.02
N GLY A 250 6.14 -34.28 -18.05
CA GLY A 250 6.99 -34.07 -19.23
C GLY A 250 6.35 -33.30 -20.39
N VAL A 251 5.09 -32.85 -20.26
CA VAL A 251 4.39 -32.06 -21.29
C VAL A 251 4.39 -30.58 -20.91
N ASP A 252 4.72 -29.72 -21.87
CA ASP A 252 4.68 -28.27 -21.68
C ASP A 252 3.24 -27.76 -21.55
N VAL A 253 3.02 -26.89 -20.57
CA VAL A 253 1.81 -26.07 -20.46
C VAL A 253 2.16 -24.59 -20.48
N VAL A 254 1.34 -23.81 -21.19
CA VAL A 254 1.50 -22.36 -21.27
C VAL A 254 0.93 -21.70 -20.02
N LEU A 255 1.68 -20.75 -19.44
CA LEU A 255 1.26 -19.93 -18.32
C LEU A 255 0.92 -18.53 -18.80
N ALA A 256 -0.39 -18.22 -18.88
CA ALA A 256 -0.84 -16.85 -19.14
C ALA A 256 -0.44 -15.92 -17.98
N ASP A 257 -0.14 -14.66 -18.29
CA ASP A 257 0.21 -13.63 -17.32
C ASP A 257 -0.99 -12.82 -16.83
N ASP A 258 -0.73 -11.80 -15.99
CA ASP A 258 -1.74 -10.97 -15.35
C ASP A 258 -2.13 -9.70 -16.13
N ARG A 259 -1.72 -9.55 -17.40
CA ARG A 259 -2.07 -8.38 -18.23
C ARG A 259 -3.51 -8.41 -18.72
N ASP A 260 -4.03 -9.61 -19.01
CA ASP A 260 -5.39 -9.82 -19.53
C ASP A 260 -6.38 -10.30 -18.46
N GLY A 261 -6.03 -10.19 -17.17
CA GLY A 261 -6.89 -10.54 -16.05
C GLY A 261 -6.19 -11.37 -14.98
N SER A 262 -6.94 -12.22 -14.28
CA SER A 262 -6.37 -13.12 -13.28
C SER A 262 -5.61 -14.26 -13.96
N PRO A 263 -4.30 -14.43 -13.71
CA PRO A 263 -3.53 -15.51 -14.29
C PRO A 263 -3.94 -16.86 -13.68
N PRO A 264 -3.82 -17.97 -14.42
CA PRO A 264 -4.03 -19.30 -13.87
C PRO A 264 -2.96 -19.62 -12.82
N VAL A 265 -3.29 -20.51 -11.88
CA VAL A 265 -2.40 -20.90 -10.79
C VAL A 265 -1.81 -22.27 -11.08
N LEU A 266 -0.52 -22.32 -11.41
CA LEU A 266 0.24 -23.56 -11.47
C LEU A 266 0.49 -24.06 -10.03
N ARG A 267 0.13 -25.31 -9.74
CA ARG A 267 0.40 -25.96 -8.45
C ARG A 267 1.43 -27.06 -8.67
N VAL A 268 2.52 -27.03 -7.92
CA VAL A 268 3.60 -28.03 -7.98
C VAL A 268 4.20 -28.20 -6.58
N GLY A 269 4.19 -29.44 -6.08
CA GLY A 269 4.49 -29.69 -4.66
C GLY A 269 3.55 -28.89 -3.74
N GLY A 270 4.13 -28.16 -2.78
CA GLY A 270 3.41 -27.22 -1.91
C GLY A 270 3.27 -25.80 -2.48
N LEU A 271 3.78 -25.55 -3.69
CA LEU A 271 3.88 -24.21 -4.27
C LEU A 271 2.72 -23.87 -5.18
N HIS A 272 2.30 -22.60 -5.13
CA HIS A 272 1.42 -21.96 -6.11
C HIS A 272 2.19 -20.90 -6.88
N VAL A 273 2.23 -21.06 -8.18
CA VAL A 273 3.00 -20.21 -9.07
C VAL A 273 2.04 -19.50 -10.02
N THR A 274 2.12 -18.17 -10.04
CA THR A 274 1.44 -17.35 -11.04
C THR A 274 2.48 -16.62 -11.86
N HIS A 275 2.34 -16.66 -13.18
CA HIS A 275 3.11 -15.82 -14.08
C HIS A 275 2.55 -14.39 -14.01
N ILE A 276 3.42 -13.43 -13.75
CA ILE A 276 3.07 -12.01 -13.68
C ILE A 276 4.00 -11.20 -14.56
N HIS A 277 3.50 -10.07 -15.06
CA HIS A 277 4.30 -9.06 -15.74
C HIS A 277 4.43 -7.83 -14.85
N ARG A 278 5.67 -7.40 -14.64
CA ARG A 278 5.95 -6.11 -14.00
C ARG A 278 6.88 -5.36 -14.92
N HIS A 279 6.42 -4.18 -15.35
CA HIS A 279 7.03 -3.44 -16.45
C HIS A 279 7.07 -4.31 -17.72
N ASP A 280 8.22 -4.43 -18.37
CA ASP A 280 8.47 -5.21 -19.58
C ASP A 280 9.07 -6.60 -19.29
N ARG A 281 9.01 -7.07 -18.03
CA ARG A 281 9.67 -8.30 -17.59
C ARG A 281 8.70 -9.34 -17.05
N ALA A 282 8.90 -10.59 -17.47
CA ALA A 282 8.22 -11.75 -16.94
C ALA A 282 8.81 -12.17 -15.58
N ALA A 283 7.92 -12.49 -14.64
CA ALA A 283 8.30 -13.04 -13.35
C ALA A 283 7.30 -14.10 -12.88
N LEU A 284 7.76 -14.96 -11.98
CA LEU A 284 6.94 -15.90 -11.25
C LEU A 284 6.73 -15.36 -9.83
N ARG A 285 5.47 -15.17 -9.46
CA ARG A 285 5.08 -14.97 -8.07
C ARG A 285 4.76 -16.33 -7.46
N ILE A 286 5.55 -16.73 -6.47
CA ILE A 286 5.51 -18.07 -5.90
C ILE A 286 5.08 -18.02 -4.45
N ARG A 287 3.95 -18.65 -4.17
CA ARG A 287 3.44 -18.87 -2.81
C ARG A 287 3.72 -20.29 -2.37
N ASP A 288 3.91 -20.49 -1.07
CA ASP A 288 4.05 -21.78 -0.43
C ASP A 288 2.93 -21.96 0.59
N ARG A 289 2.12 -23.01 0.42
CA ARG A 289 1.01 -23.31 1.34
C ARG A 289 1.51 -23.51 2.76
N GLU A 290 2.72 -24.04 2.94
CA GLU A 290 3.29 -24.38 4.24
C GLU A 290 4.28 -23.31 4.75
N ALA A 291 4.29 -22.12 4.13
CA ALA A 291 5.15 -21.02 4.56
C ALA A 291 5.03 -20.75 6.06
N SER A 292 6.16 -20.66 6.77
CA SER A 292 6.17 -20.41 8.21
C SER A 292 5.52 -19.07 8.58
N THR A 293 5.68 -18.05 7.74
CA THR A 293 5.01 -16.75 7.83
C THR A 293 3.49 -16.87 7.85
N ARG A 294 2.92 -17.92 7.24
CA ARG A 294 1.49 -18.24 7.25
C ARG A 294 1.13 -19.14 8.43
N THR A 295 1.83 -20.26 8.61
CA THR A 295 1.44 -21.30 9.58
C THR A 295 1.73 -20.91 11.03
N ALA A 296 2.66 -19.99 11.25
CA ALA A 296 2.97 -19.40 12.57
C ALA A 296 2.31 -18.02 12.78
N PHE A 297 1.40 -17.60 11.91
CA PHE A 297 0.74 -16.30 12.02
C PHE A 297 -0.25 -16.25 13.17
N ASN A 298 -0.07 -15.27 14.07
CA ASN A 298 -0.87 -15.12 15.29
C ASN A 298 -1.69 -13.81 15.33
N GLY A 299 -1.94 -13.21 14.16
CA GLY A 299 -2.71 -11.98 14.03
C GLY A 299 -1.86 -10.72 13.82
N ILE A 300 -2.54 -9.60 13.60
CA ILE A 300 -1.92 -8.30 13.30
C ILE A 300 -2.16 -7.37 14.50
N PRO A 301 -1.10 -6.75 15.05
CA PRO A 301 -1.26 -5.66 16.01
C PRO A 301 -2.16 -4.56 15.46
N ARG A 302 -3.07 -4.06 16.30
CA ARG A 302 -3.99 -2.97 15.96
C ARG A 302 -4.06 -1.98 17.11
N PHE A 303 -4.45 -0.75 16.78
CA PHE A 303 -5.00 0.15 17.78
C PHE A 303 -6.38 -0.35 18.21
N ASP A 304 -6.82 0.07 19.39
CA ASP A 304 -8.21 -0.11 19.79
C ASP A 304 -9.11 0.61 18.79
N PHE A 305 -10.32 0.09 18.60
CA PHE A 305 -11.30 0.77 17.76
C PHE A 305 -11.61 2.13 18.37
N ASP A 306 -11.72 3.16 17.53
CA ASP A 306 -12.02 4.51 17.94
C ASP A 306 -13.02 5.13 16.95
N PRO A 307 -14.25 5.44 17.39
CA PRO A 307 -15.28 6.01 16.52
C PRO A 307 -14.92 7.39 15.98
N ASP A 308 -14.03 8.14 16.64
CA ASP A 308 -13.62 9.47 16.19
C ASP A 308 -12.74 9.40 14.93
N TRP A 309 -12.15 8.23 14.65
CA TRP A 309 -11.44 7.93 13.40
C TRP A 309 -12.35 7.48 12.25
N VAL A 310 -13.67 7.61 12.40
CA VAL A 310 -14.65 7.48 11.32
C VAL A 310 -15.11 8.87 10.87
N LEU A 311 -14.40 9.43 9.90
CA LEU A 311 -14.53 10.84 9.51
C LEU A 311 -15.42 11.02 8.27
N PRO A 312 -16.32 12.03 8.25
CA PRO A 312 -17.00 12.41 7.03
C PRO A 312 -15.99 13.01 6.04
N ALA A 313 -16.20 12.74 4.74
CA ALA A 313 -15.37 13.29 3.68
C ALA A 313 -16.22 13.71 2.47
N SER A 314 -15.75 14.71 1.74
CA SER A 314 -16.24 15.03 0.40
C SER A 314 -15.24 14.59 -0.65
N PHE A 315 -15.73 14.03 -1.74
CA PHE A 315 -14.94 13.61 -2.88
C PHE A 315 -15.08 14.62 -4.02
N GLU A 316 -13.95 15.13 -4.50
CA GLU A 316 -13.87 15.94 -5.71
C GLU A 316 -13.25 15.10 -6.84
N PRO A 317 -14.02 14.76 -7.89
CA PRO A 317 -13.49 14.00 -9.03
C PRO A 317 -12.35 14.75 -9.73
N ALA A 318 -11.30 14.01 -10.11
CA ALA A 318 -10.23 14.56 -10.93
C ALA A 318 -10.69 14.73 -12.40
N ALA A 319 -9.98 15.58 -13.15
CA ALA A 319 -10.19 15.66 -14.59
C ALA A 319 -9.93 14.29 -15.25
N ALA A 320 -10.71 13.96 -16.29
CA ALA A 320 -10.54 12.69 -16.99
C ALA A 320 -9.10 12.49 -17.50
N GLY A 321 -8.52 11.33 -17.23
CA GLY A 321 -7.14 11.00 -17.60
C GLY A 321 -6.07 11.52 -16.64
N THR A 322 -6.46 12.12 -15.50
CA THR A 322 -5.49 12.52 -14.46
C THR A 322 -4.74 11.30 -13.94
N SER A 323 -3.42 11.41 -13.88
CA SER A 323 -2.54 10.39 -13.32
C SER A 323 -1.31 11.04 -12.68
N ILE A 324 -0.67 10.31 -11.76
CA ILE A 324 0.55 10.76 -11.08
C ILE A 324 1.60 9.65 -11.08
N PRO A 325 2.89 10.01 -11.03
CA PRO A 325 3.96 9.05 -10.77
C PRO A 325 3.92 8.61 -9.30
N ILE A 326 3.83 7.31 -9.04
CA ILE A 326 3.94 6.71 -7.71
C ILE A 326 5.17 5.80 -7.68
N THR A 327 5.98 5.96 -6.64
CA THR A 327 7.15 5.11 -6.42
C THR A 327 6.73 3.83 -5.71
N LEU A 328 7.19 2.69 -6.18
CA LEU A 328 7.03 1.39 -5.51
C LEU A 328 8.14 1.17 -4.47
N VAL A 329 7.93 0.23 -3.54
CA VAL A 329 8.96 -0.23 -2.60
C VAL A 329 10.21 -0.80 -3.30
N THR A 330 10.06 -1.25 -4.56
CA THR A 330 11.17 -1.69 -5.42
C THR A 330 11.95 -0.53 -6.05
N ARG A 331 11.65 0.73 -5.69
CA ARG A 331 12.18 1.98 -6.26
C ARG A 331 11.81 2.26 -7.72
N HIS A 332 10.99 1.41 -8.33
CA HIS A 332 10.44 1.69 -9.65
C HIS A 332 9.32 2.72 -9.55
N VAL A 333 9.07 3.46 -10.63
CA VAL A 333 8.00 4.46 -10.70
C VAL A 333 6.95 3.97 -11.69
N GLU A 334 5.70 3.97 -11.26
CA GLU A 334 4.54 3.64 -12.09
C GLU A 334 3.60 4.84 -12.19
N THR A 335 2.89 4.95 -13.31
CA THR A 335 1.87 5.98 -13.52
C THR A 335 0.53 5.45 -13.05
N HIS A 336 -0.02 6.04 -11.98
CA HIS A 336 -1.29 5.63 -11.39
C HIS A 336 -2.43 6.58 -11.79
N PRO A 337 -3.58 6.07 -12.26
CA PRO A 337 -4.75 6.89 -12.54
C PRO A 337 -5.37 7.39 -11.23
N ILE A 338 -5.69 8.68 -11.18
CA ILE A 338 -6.32 9.30 -10.01
C ILE A 338 -7.79 9.56 -10.30
N ALA A 339 -8.65 9.01 -9.46
CA ALA A 339 -10.09 9.20 -9.53
C ALA A 339 -10.51 10.58 -9.00
N GLY A 340 -9.84 11.07 -7.96
CA GLY A 340 -10.15 12.35 -7.34
C GLY A 340 -9.44 12.57 -6.01
N THR A 341 -9.89 13.60 -5.31
CA THR A 341 -9.38 14.02 -4.00
C THR A 341 -10.46 13.87 -2.94
N LEU A 342 -10.13 13.20 -1.85
CA LEU A 342 -10.93 13.14 -0.63
C LEU A 342 -10.52 14.30 0.28
N ARG A 343 -11.47 15.16 0.64
CA ARG A 343 -11.30 16.25 1.62
C ARG A 343 -12.06 15.94 2.90
N PHE A 344 -11.39 16.12 4.04
CA PHE A 344 -11.91 15.82 5.38
C PHE A 344 -11.20 16.69 6.42
N GLU A 345 -11.63 16.62 7.66
CA GLU A 345 -11.00 17.34 8.77
C GLU A 345 -10.58 16.36 9.86
N VAL A 346 -9.42 16.60 10.47
CA VAL A 346 -8.94 15.92 11.68
C VAL A 346 -8.70 17.01 12.71
N ASP A 347 -9.37 16.96 13.86
CA ASP A 347 -9.27 17.98 14.92
C ASP A 347 -9.47 19.43 14.42
N GLY A 348 -10.30 19.61 13.38
CA GLY A 348 -10.57 20.90 12.75
C GLY A 348 -9.51 21.38 11.74
N GLU A 349 -8.47 20.58 11.48
CA GLU A 349 -7.49 20.81 10.44
C GLU A 349 -7.90 20.14 9.13
N ALA A 350 -7.96 20.93 8.05
CA ALA A 350 -8.32 20.44 6.72
C ALA A 350 -7.23 19.53 6.14
N CYS A 351 -7.62 18.32 5.76
CA CYS A 351 -6.76 17.29 5.20
C CYS A 351 -7.26 16.85 3.82
N GLU A 352 -6.33 16.39 2.97
CA GLU A 352 -6.64 15.87 1.65
C GLU A 352 -5.91 14.55 1.38
N LEU A 353 -6.55 13.65 0.62
CA LEU A 353 -5.94 12.41 0.14
C LEU A 353 -6.35 12.17 -1.32
N LEU A 354 -5.38 11.91 -2.20
CA LEU A 354 -5.65 11.44 -3.55
C LEU A 354 -6.11 9.98 -3.51
N ALA A 355 -7.11 9.66 -4.32
CA ALA A 355 -7.71 8.34 -4.39
C ALA A 355 -7.67 7.76 -5.81
N GLU A 356 -7.43 6.46 -5.90
CA GLU A 356 -7.58 5.66 -7.11
C GLU A 356 -8.96 5.00 -7.12
N GLN A 357 -9.48 4.69 -8.32
CA GLN A 357 -10.74 3.95 -8.43
C GLN A 357 -10.52 2.47 -8.07
N ALA A 358 -11.39 1.88 -7.27
CA ALA A 358 -11.34 0.46 -6.93
C ALA A 358 -12.74 -0.16 -6.88
N GLY A 359 -13.16 -0.79 -7.98
CA GLY A 359 -14.53 -1.29 -8.14
C GLY A 359 -15.54 -0.16 -8.02
N ASP A 360 -16.56 -0.33 -7.18
CA ASP A 360 -17.55 0.70 -6.85
C ASP A 360 -17.07 1.66 -5.73
N GLY A 361 -15.85 1.49 -5.25
CA GLY A 361 -15.23 2.32 -4.22
C GLY A 361 -13.94 2.99 -4.66
N LEU A 362 -13.18 3.43 -3.67
CA LEU A 362 -11.93 4.15 -3.83
C LEU A 362 -10.83 3.44 -3.01
N PHE A 363 -9.60 3.54 -3.51
CA PHE A 363 -8.42 3.01 -2.85
C PHE A 363 -7.44 4.16 -2.58
N VAL A 364 -6.92 4.21 -1.36
CA VAL A 364 -5.98 5.23 -0.93
C VAL A 364 -4.75 4.56 -0.35
N VAL A 365 -3.59 4.99 -0.85
CA VAL A 365 -2.29 4.74 -0.23
C VAL A 365 -1.91 6.01 0.52
N PHE A 366 -1.79 5.93 1.85
CA PHE A 366 -1.49 7.08 2.67
C PHE A 366 -0.36 6.79 3.68
N GLY A 367 0.32 7.85 4.07
CA GLY A 367 1.21 7.85 5.20
C GLY A 367 0.76 8.88 6.23
N ASP A 368 1.21 8.72 7.46
CA ASP A 368 0.89 9.59 8.58
C ASP A 368 2.04 9.60 9.59
N ALA A 369 1.99 10.46 10.60
CA ALA A 369 3.08 10.62 11.56
C ALA A 369 3.38 9.33 12.36
N THR A 370 2.41 8.41 12.52
CA THR A 370 2.61 7.12 13.21
C THR A 370 3.51 6.15 12.45
N ASN A 371 3.75 6.34 11.14
CA ASN A 371 4.59 5.45 10.33
C ASN A 371 6.06 5.42 10.79
N ARG A 372 6.47 6.37 11.63
CA ARG A 372 7.83 6.41 12.18
C ARG A 372 8.05 5.33 13.23
N ASP A 373 7.05 5.10 14.08
CA ASP A 373 7.24 4.36 15.34
C ASP A 373 6.19 3.27 15.59
N SER A 374 4.93 3.47 15.19
CA SER A 374 3.81 2.62 15.63
C SER A 374 3.12 1.84 14.51
N THR A 375 3.18 2.35 13.27
CA THR A 375 2.60 1.71 12.09
C THR A 375 3.67 1.49 11.02
N TYR A 376 3.36 0.69 9.99
CA TYR A 376 4.34 0.30 9.00
C TYR A 376 4.92 1.50 8.25
N GLY A 377 6.25 1.60 8.21
CA GLY A 377 6.97 2.75 7.65
C GLY A 377 6.74 3.01 6.15
N GLY A 378 6.28 2.01 5.41
CA GLY A 378 5.92 2.15 4.00
C GLY A 378 4.52 2.76 3.77
N GLY A 379 3.80 3.14 4.82
CA GLY A 379 2.43 3.64 4.75
C GLY A 379 1.38 2.52 4.84
N ARG A 380 0.12 2.91 4.73
CA ARG A 380 -1.05 2.02 4.88
C ARG A 380 -2.03 2.19 3.72
N PHE A 381 -2.85 1.18 3.55
CA PHE A 381 -3.93 1.18 2.56
C PHE A 381 -5.26 1.41 3.23
N LEU A 382 -6.13 2.20 2.59
CA LEU A 382 -7.49 2.43 3.03
C LEU A 382 -8.45 2.21 1.85
N MET A 383 -9.43 1.34 2.04
CA MET A 383 -10.56 1.19 1.13
C MET A 383 -11.67 2.14 1.59
N VAL A 384 -12.17 2.96 0.66
CA VAL A 384 -13.18 3.97 0.93
C VAL A 384 -14.41 3.67 0.07
N PRO A 385 -15.63 3.70 0.62
CA PRO A 385 -16.85 3.56 -0.19
C PRO A 385 -16.93 4.65 -1.27
N GLY A 386 -17.52 4.32 -2.42
CA GLY A 386 -17.80 5.32 -3.45
C GLY A 386 -18.66 6.46 -2.90
N PRO A 387 -18.46 7.69 -3.39
CA PRO A 387 -19.25 8.84 -2.94
C PRO A 387 -20.72 8.70 -3.35
N ASP A 388 -21.62 9.29 -2.56
CA ASP A 388 -23.01 9.46 -2.93
C ASP A 388 -23.22 10.51 -4.05
N ALA A 389 -24.48 10.75 -4.41
CA ALA A 389 -24.84 11.70 -5.47
C ALA A 389 -24.42 13.16 -5.17
N ASP A 390 -24.22 13.50 -3.90
CA ASP A 390 -23.77 14.82 -3.44
C ASP A 390 -22.23 14.87 -3.27
N GLY A 391 -21.52 13.81 -3.66
CA GLY A 391 -20.07 13.72 -3.52
C GLY A 391 -19.60 13.40 -2.10
N ARG A 392 -20.47 12.89 -1.21
CA ARG A 392 -20.11 12.61 0.18
C ARG A 392 -19.75 11.14 0.38
N THR A 393 -18.77 10.89 1.24
CA THR A 393 -18.36 9.56 1.68
C THR A 393 -17.85 9.61 3.13
N ARG A 394 -17.25 8.52 3.61
CA ARG A 394 -16.61 8.44 4.92
C ARG A 394 -15.25 7.74 4.84
N LEU A 395 -14.31 8.19 5.67
CA LEU A 395 -13.03 7.55 5.89
C LEU A 395 -13.09 6.81 7.22
N ASP A 396 -12.93 5.49 7.19
CA ASP A 396 -12.85 4.68 8.42
C ASP A 396 -11.40 4.23 8.61
N PHE A 397 -10.61 5.05 9.30
CA PHE A 397 -9.19 4.75 9.53
C PHE A 397 -8.97 3.54 10.46
N ASN A 398 -9.99 3.10 11.20
CA ASN A 398 -9.93 1.81 11.90
C ASN A 398 -9.77 0.63 10.92
N ARG A 399 -10.12 0.81 9.65
CA ARG A 399 -9.95 -0.20 8.60
C ARG A 399 -8.72 0.02 7.73
N SER A 400 -7.80 0.90 8.14
CA SER A 400 -6.50 1.00 7.48
C SER A 400 -5.69 -0.28 7.69
N ILE A 401 -5.19 -0.85 6.59
CA ILE A 401 -4.45 -2.11 6.60
C ILE A 401 -2.98 -1.88 6.20
N ASN A 402 -2.12 -2.75 6.70
CA ASN A 402 -0.76 -2.85 6.22
C ASN A 402 -0.74 -3.36 4.76
N PRO A 403 0.08 -2.76 3.89
CA PRO A 403 0.28 -3.25 2.53
C PRO A 403 0.98 -4.62 2.56
N PRO A 404 0.87 -5.42 1.48
CA PRO A 404 1.55 -6.72 1.40
C PRO A 404 3.06 -6.68 1.72
N CYS A 405 3.76 -5.61 1.34
CA CYS A 405 5.20 -5.46 1.62
C CYS A 405 5.55 -5.39 3.10
N ALA A 406 4.58 -5.15 3.99
CA ALA A 406 4.79 -5.26 5.44
C ALA A 406 4.96 -6.71 5.92
N PHE A 407 4.52 -7.68 5.12
CA PHE A 407 4.52 -9.11 5.48
C PHE A 407 5.52 -9.94 4.66
N THR A 408 5.94 -9.43 3.50
CA THR A 408 6.79 -10.18 2.57
C THR A 408 7.64 -9.25 1.71
N ALA A 409 8.92 -9.60 1.55
CA ALA A 409 9.87 -8.85 0.72
C ALA A 409 9.59 -9.00 -0.79
N PHE A 410 8.70 -9.92 -1.18
CA PHE A 410 8.43 -10.28 -2.57
C PHE A 410 7.23 -9.52 -3.17
N ALA A 411 6.64 -8.59 -2.42
CA ALA A 411 5.57 -7.72 -2.90
C ALA A 411 6.10 -6.42 -3.51
N THR A 412 5.37 -5.88 -4.49
CA THR A 412 5.73 -4.67 -5.25
C THR A 412 4.74 -3.53 -4.96
N CYS A 413 4.62 -3.14 -3.69
CA CYS A 413 3.59 -2.18 -3.26
C CYS A 413 3.93 -0.72 -3.62
N PRO A 414 2.93 0.12 -3.94
CA PRO A 414 3.10 1.56 -4.03
C PRO A 414 3.42 2.18 -2.67
N THR A 415 4.20 3.24 -2.68
CA THR A 415 4.45 4.10 -1.51
C THR A 415 3.51 5.31 -1.55
N PRO A 416 3.14 5.89 -0.39
CA PRO A 416 2.30 7.07 -0.36
C PRO A 416 2.93 8.23 -1.14
N PRO A 417 2.22 8.80 -2.13
CA PRO A 417 2.67 10.02 -2.79
C PRO A 417 2.78 11.15 -1.76
N ALA A 418 3.56 12.18 -2.06
CA ALA A 418 3.81 13.27 -1.12
C ALA A 418 2.52 13.95 -0.64
N SER A 419 1.52 14.08 -1.51
CA SER A 419 0.19 14.63 -1.19
C SER A 419 -0.64 13.77 -0.25
N ASN A 420 -0.30 12.48 -0.09
CA ASN A 420 -1.02 11.55 0.78
C ASN A 420 -0.25 11.27 2.07
N ARG A 421 0.70 12.13 2.45
CA ARG A 421 1.43 12.04 3.72
C ARG A 421 0.86 13.09 4.65
N LEU A 422 0.07 12.62 5.60
CA LEU A 422 -0.55 13.45 6.61
C LEU A 422 0.47 13.77 7.71
N ASP A 423 0.44 14.99 8.23
CA ASP A 423 1.26 15.38 9.38
C ASP A 423 0.63 15.00 10.72
N VAL A 424 -0.64 14.55 10.72
CA VAL A 424 -1.36 14.05 11.90
C VAL A 424 -0.98 12.61 12.25
N GLU A 425 -1.11 12.24 13.53
CA GLU A 425 -0.96 10.87 13.99
C GLU A 425 -2.29 10.11 13.86
N VAL A 426 -2.39 9.16 12.93
CA VAL A 426 -3.60 8.35 12.75
C VAL A 426 -3.52 7.10 13.62
N THR A 427 -3.96 7.21 14.87
CA THR A 427 -3.92 6.15 15.90
C THR A 427 -5.09 5.16 15.82
N ALA A 428 -5.46 4.75 14.59
CA ALA A 428 -6.49 3.76 14.32
C ALA A 428 -6.00 2.74 13.28
N GLY A 429 -6.57 1.53 13.29
CA GLY A 429 -6.27 0.47 12.31
C GLY A 429 -5.03 -0.37 12.61
N GLU A 430 -4.46 -0.98 11.57
CA GLU A 430 -3.31 -1.88 11.71
C GLU A 430 -2.03 -1.13 12.10
N ARG A 431 -1.32 -1.69 13.10
CA ARG A 431 0.03 -1.31 13.54
C ARG A 431 1.07 -2.16 12.81
N SER A 432 2.35 -1.82 12.98
CA SER A 432 3.43 -2.60 12.40
C SER A 432 3.31 -4.08 12.76
N PRO A 433 3.43 -5.01 11.79
CA PRO A 433 3.47 -6.44 12.08
C PRO A 433 4.61 -6.77 13.04
N HIS A 434 4.45 -7.84 13.82
CA HIS A 434 5.57 -8.38 14.59
C HIS A 434 6.63 -8.93 13.62
N PRO A 435 7.94 -8.72 13.92
CA PRO A 435 9.03 -9.21 13.10
C PRO A 435 9.10 -10.74 13.00
#